data_AF-A0AAW2DHA3-F1
#
_entry.id   AF-A0AAW2DHA3-F1
#
_cell.length_a   1.000
_cell.length_b   1.000
_cell.length_c   1.000
_cell.angle_alpha   90.00
_cell.angle_beta   90.00
_cell.angle_gamma   90.00
#
_symmetry.space_group_name_H-M   'P 1'
#
loop_
_entity.id
_entity.type
_entity.pdbx_description
1 polymer ?
#
loop_
_entity_poly.entity_id
_entity_poly.type
_entity_poly.pdbx_seq_one_letter_code
_entity_poly.pdbx_strand_id
1 'polypeptide(L)'
;MGQELGIGPKVGRMFLVDNLHLPLVAPESVAAVVTVFFIPSLTLWHAPLGHASSSWLQQLASRGLLGSVFTENFDCVSCQLGKQTTLPFNTSESTSTDIFNLIHSDV
;
A
#
# COMPACT_ATOMS: atom_id res chain seq x y z
N MET A 1 27.90 -17.60 -8.17
CA MET A 1 28.06 -18.97 -7.64
C MET A 1 27.06 -19.10 -6.49
N GLY A 2 25.87 -19.67 -6.73
CA GLY A 2 24.82 -19.78 -5.72
C GLY A 2 25.00 -21.05 -4.89
N GLN A 3 24.87 -20.94 -3.57
CA GLN A 3 25.02 -22.06 -2.63
C GLN A 3 23.63 -22.54 -2.19
N GLU A 4 23.40 -23.85 -2.31
CA GLU A 4 22.09 -24.49 -2.14
C GLU A 4 21.77 -24.71 -0.66
N LEU A 5 20.66 -24.13 -0.19
CA LEU A 5 20.20 -24.15 1.20
C LEU A 5 19.06 -25.16 1.40
N GLY A 6 19.35 -26.45 1.24
CA GLY A 6 18.56 -27.52 1.87
C GLY A 6 17.88 -28.53 0.95
N ILE A 7 18.10 -29.82 1.27
CA ILE A 7 17.44 -30.99 0.68
C ILE A 7 16.38 -31.47 1.68
N GLY A 8 15.19 -30.89 1.66
CA GLY A 8 14.06 -31.26 2.52
C GLY A 8 12.74 -31.36 1.73
N PRO A 9 11.71 -32.06 2.26
CA PRO A 9 10.42 -32.19 1.57
C PRO A 9 9.80 -30.80 1.36
N LYS A 10 9.62 -30.41 0.10
CA LYS A 10 9.03 -29.12 -0.26
C LYS A 10 7.50 -29.23 -0.27
N VAL A 11 6.82 -28.22 0.26
CA VAL A 11 5.39 -28.02 0.02
C VAL A 11 5.26 -26.90 -1.01
N GLY A 12 5.04 -27.28 -2.26
CA GLY A 12 5.08 -26.35 -3.40
C GLY A 12 6.50 -25.82 -3.70
N ARG A 13 6.65 -24.50 -3.82
CA ARG A 13 7.93 -23.81 -4.12
C ARG A 13 8.61 -23.19 -2.89
N MET A 14 8.16 -23.55 -1.69
CA MET A 14 8.68 -23.03 -0.42
C MET A 14 9.18 -24.17 0.46
N PHE A 15 10.25 -23.91 1.21
CA PHE A 15 10.67 -24.79 2.30
C PHE A 15 9.92 -24.38 3.56
N LEU A 16 9.30 -25.36 4.22
CA LEU A 16 8.53 -25.12 5.43
C LEU A 16 9.51 -25.03 6.61
N VAL A 17 9.55 -23.87 7.26
CA VAL A 17 10.33 -23.66 8.49
C VAL A 17 9.45 -24.03 9.67
N ASP A 18 9.38 -25.33 9.96
CA ASP A 18 8.76 -25.82 11.19
C ASP A 18 9.82 -25.85 12.30
N ASN A 19 9.51 -25.16 13.39
CA ASN A 19 10.22 -25.13 14.67
C ASN A 19 11.44 -24.20 14.76
N LEU A 20 11.15 -22.91 14.91
CA LEU A 20 12.12 -21.95 15.45
C LEU A 20 12.25 -22.17 16.97
N HIS A 21 13.05 -23.14 17.37
CA HIS A 21 13.36 -23.37 18.78
C HIS A 21 14.41 -22.35 19.22
N LEU A 22 13.98 -21.20 19.78
CA LEU A 22 14.89 -20.26 20.41
C LEU A 22 15.41 -20.84 21.74
N PRO A 23 16.71 -20.74 22.04
CA PRO A 23 17.24 -21.24 23.30
C PRO A 23 16.76 -20.34 24.45
N LEU A 24 16.14 -20.95 25.46
CA LEU A 24 15.88 -20.33 26.75
C LEU A 24 17.23 -20.20 27.49
N VAL A 25 17.73 -18.97 27.62
CA VAL A 25 18.98 -18.66 28.33
C VAL A 25 18.73 -18.68 29.85
N ALA A 26 19.63 -19.33 30.60
CA ALA A 26 19.63 -19.46 32.06
C ALA A 26 19.97 -18.13 32.78
N PRO A 27 19.72 -17.97 34.10
CA PRO A 27 19.70 -16.67 34.76
C PRO A 27 21.09 -16.22 35.20
N GLU A 28 21.79 -15.50 34.35
CA GLU A 28 22.91 -14.63 34.76
C GLU A 28 22.68 -13.25 34.13
N SER A 29 22.33 -12.27 34.98
CA SER A 29 21.92 -10.90 34.65
C SER A 29 20.95 -10.78 33.47
N VAL A 30 19.65 -10.87 33.79
CA VAL A 30 18.56 -10.67 32.84
C VAL A 30 18.56 -9.20 32.38
N ALA A 31 19.24 -8.90 31.28
CA ALA A 31 18.98 -7.68 30.54
C ALA A 31 17.53 -7.74 30.07
N ALA A 32 16.70 -6.81 30.56
CA ALA A 32 15.30 -6.74 30.19
C ALA A 32 15.17 -6.67 28.66
N VAL A 33 14.57 -7.69 28.06
CA VAL A 33 14.22 -7.67 26.64
C VAL A 33 13.01 -6.74 26.51
N VAL A 34 13.26 -5.50 26.11
CA VAL A 34 12.21 -4.54 25.80
C VAL A 34 11.67 -4.89 24.42
N THR A 35 10.51 -5.55 24.38
CA THR A 35 9.76 -5.72 23.13
C THR A 35 9.11 -4.39 22.77
N VAL A 36 9.67 -3.70 21.78
CA VAL A 36 9.05 -2.51 21.20
C VAL A 36 7.93 -2.98 20.26
N PHE A 37 6.69 -2.68 20.62
CA PHE A 37 5.55 -2.87 19.73
C PHE A 37 5.47 -1.67 18.79
N PHE A 38 5.70 -1.90 17.49
CA PHE A 38 5.41 -0.91 16.45
C PHE A 38 4.04 -1.21 15.88
N ILE A 39 3.11 -0.25 15.99
CA ILE A 39 1.82 -0.33 15.32
C ILE A 39 2.01 0.26 13.92
N PRO A 40 1.87 -0.54 12.84
CA PRO A 40 2.03 -0.02 11.50
C PRO A 40 0.92 0.98 11.15
N SER A 41 1.28 1.99 10.37
CA SER A 41 0.32 2.95 9.82
C SER A 41 -0.54 2.32 8.74
N LEU A 42 -1.73 2.90 8.52
CA LEU A 42 -2.66 2.48 7.46
C LEU A 42 -2.03 2.51 6.05
N THR A 43 -1.00 3.35 5.84
CA THR A 43 -0.20 3.41 4.61
C THR A 43 0.42 2.08 4.23
N LEU A 44 0.74 1.22 5.21
CA LEU A 44 1.32 -0.11 4.97
C LEU A 44 0.41 -0.95 4.08
N TRP A 45 -0.90 -0.83 4.26
CA TRP A 45 -1.90 -1.60 3.52
C TRP A 45 -2.41 -0.89 2.26
N HIS A 46 -2.11 0.40 2.11
CA HIS A 46 -2.63 1.21 1.02
C HIS A 46 -2.15 0.74 -0.36
N ALA A 47 -0.84 0.60 -0.57
CA ALA A 47 -0.30 0.16 -1.86
C ALA A 47 -0.60 -1.32 -2.16
N PRO A 48 -0.42 -2.28 -1.22
CA PRO A 48 -0.73 -3.69 -1.47
C PRO A 48 -2.19 -3.96 -1.84
N LEU A 49 -3.13 -3.15 -1.33
CA LEU A 49 -4.56 -3.26 -1.63
C LEU A 49 -4.99 -2.38 -2.81
N GLY A 50 -4.06 -1.98 -3.67
CA GLY A 50 -4.36 -1.27 -4.91
C GLY A 50 -4.77 0.19 -4.70
N HIS A 51 -4.05 0.90 -3.83
CA HIS A 51 -4.31 2.32 -3.52
C HIS A 51 -5.74 2.56 -3.01
N ALA A 52 -6.23 1.66 -2.17
CA ALA A 52 -7.56 1.74 -1.60
C ALA A 52 -7.74 3.02 -0.74
N SER A 53 -8.96 3.56 -0.70
CA SER A 53 -9.24 4.78 0.06
C SER A 53 -8.99 4.58 1.55
N SER A 54 -8.58 5.65 2.24
CA SER A 54 -8.41 5.65 3.70
C SER A 54 -9.68 5.18 4.42
N SER A 55 -10.86 5.60 3.94
CA SER A 55 -12.17 5.18 4.48
C SER A 55 -12.43 3.68 4.35
N TRP A 56 -11.98 3.03 3.28
CA TRP A 56 -12.13 1.59 3.10
C TRP A 56 -11.12 0.82 3.96
N LEU A 57 -9.88 1.30 4.03
CA LEU A 57 -8.85 0.72 4.89
C LEU A 57 -9.23 0.82 6.39
N GLN A 58 -9.82 1.95 6.81
CA GLN A 58 -10.36 2.13 8.17
C GLN A 58 -11.49 1.15 8.47
N GLN A 59 -12.36 0.85 7.49
CA GLN A 59 -13.40 -0.18 7.66
C GLN A 59 -12.82 -1.59 7.79
N LEU A 60 -11.74 -1.91 7.07
CA LEU A 60 -11.06 -3.19 7.24
C LEU A 60 -10.35 -3.28 8.59
N ALA A 61 -9.73 -2.20 9.03
CA ALA A 61 -9.11 -2.09 10.35
C ALA A 61 -10.14 -2.29 11.48
N SER A 62 -11.30 -1.62 11.39
CA SER A 62 -12.37 -1.76 12.40
C SER A 62 -12.99 -3.16 12.44
N ARG A 63 -12.95 -3.89 11.32
CA ARG A 63 -13.34 -5.31 11.25
C ARG A 63 -12.25 -6.28 11.72
N GLY A 64 -11.08 -5.77 12.12
CA GLY A 64 -9.94 -6.58 12.56
C GLY A 64 -9.21 -7.32 11.43
N LEU A 65 -9.48 -6.98 10.16
CA LEU A 65 -8.93 -7.70 9.00
C LEU A 65 -7.47 -7.31 8.68
N LEU A 66 -7.00 -6.17 9.22
CA LEU A 66 -5.65 -5.64 9.00
C LEU A 66 -4.72 -5.78 10.22
N GLY A 67 -5.22 -6.37 11.31
CA GLY A 67 -4.55 -6.38 12.61
C GLY A 67 -4.58 -5.01 13.31
N SER A 68 -3.71 -4.83 14.32
CA SER A 68 -3.54 -3.55 14.98
C SER A 68 -2.82 -2.58 14.03
N VAL A 69 -3.53 -1.56 13.57
CA VAL A 69 -3.01 -0.52 12.67
C VAL A 69 -3.40 0.85 13.19
N PHE A 70 -2.53 1.83 12.97
CA PHE A 70 -2.80 3.20 13.35
C PHE A 70 -3.59 3.90 12.24
N THR A 71 -4.78 4.40 12.59
CA THR A 71 -5.79 4.91 11.65
C THR A 71 -5.67 6.41 11.40
N GLU A 72 -4.45 6.91 11.20
CA GLU A 72 -4.26 8.30 10.79
C GLU A 72 -4.50 8.47 9.28
N ASN A 73 -4.91 9.68 8.91
CA ASN A 73 -4.94 10.09 7.52
C ASN A 73 -3.52 10.12 6.97
N PHE A 74 -3.38 9.78 5.69
CA PHE A 74 -2.11 9.81 5.01
C PHE A 74 -2.28 10.34 3.59
N ASP A 75 -1.21 10.96 3.10
CA ASP A 75 -1.15 11.46 1.74
C ASP A 75 -0.32 10.49 0.89
N CYS A 76 -0.86 10.15 -0.28
CA CYS A 76 -0.16 9.33 -1.27
C CYS A 76 -0.04 10.11 -2.57
N VAL A 77 1.19 10.46 -2.94
CA VAL A 77 1.50 11.23 -4.16
C VAL A 77 0.93 10.54 -5.40
N SER A 78 1.09 9.21 -5.51
CA SER A 78 0.54 8.43 -6.62
C SER A 78 -0.99 8.50 -6.70
N CYS A 79 -1.68 8.52 -5.56
CA CYS A 79 -3.13 8.73 -5.54
C CYS A 79 -3.53 10.15 -5.92
N GLN A 80 -2.80 11.14 -5.42
CA GLN A 80 -3.10 12.54 -5.71
C GLN A 80 -2.98 12.81 -7.21
N LEU A 81 -1.90 12.32 -7.84
CA LEU A 81 -1.68 12.47 -9.28
C LEU A 81 -2.63 11.60 -10.11
N GLY A 82 -2.96 10.38 -9.64
CA GLY A 82 -3.79 9.44 -10.39
C GLY A 82 -5.31 9.65 -10.24
N LYS A 83 -5.76 10.28 -9.15
CA LYS A 83 -7.18 10.55 -8.85
C LYS A 83 -7.56 12.01 -9.02
N GLN A 84 -6.63 12.87 -9.46
CA GLN A 84 -6.98 14.24 -9.80
C GLN A 84 -7.91 14.22 -11.00
N THR A 85 -9.20 14.49 -10.76
CA THR A 85 -10.14 14.71 -11.84
C THR A 85 -9.76 16.03 -12.51
N THR A 86 -9.53 16.01 -13.83
CA THR A 86 -9.45 17.24 -14.61
C THR A 86 -10.70 18.05 -14.35
N LEU A 87 -10.54 19.33 -14.00
CA LEU A 87 -11.69 20.22 -13.88
C LEU A 87 -12.45 20.21 -15.21
N PRO A 88 -13.80 20.29 -15.19
CA PRO A 88 -14.55 20.48 -16.42
C PRO A 88 -13.99 21.65 -17.20
N PHE A 89 -13.83 21.49 -18.52
CA PHE A 89 -13.56 22.64 -19.37
C PHE A 89 -14.72 23.63 -19.24
N ASN A 90 -14.40 24.93 -19.24
CA ASN A 90 -15.42 25.95 -19.33
C ASN A 90 -16.25 25.71 -20.60
N THR A 91 -17.56 25.88 -20.50
CA THR A 91 -18.43 25.87 -21.67
C THR A 91 -18.12 27.10 -22.51
N SER A 92 -17.62 26.88 -23.71
CA SER A 92 -17.49 27.95 -24.71
C SER A 92 -18.87 28.27 -25.28
N GLU A 93 -19.33 29.50 -25.14
CA GLU A 93 -20.51 30.02 -25.88
C GLU A 93 -20.13 30.64 -27.23
N SER A 94 -18.85 30.54 -27.61
CA SER A 94 -18.35 31.08 -28.87
C SER A 94 -18.85 30.26 -30.05
N THR A 95 -19.64 30.90 -30.92
CA THR A 95 -20.14 30.32 -32.17
C THR A 95 -19.72 31.19 -33.35
N SER A 96 -19.38 30.57 -34.47
CA SER A 96 -19.07 31.27 -35.72
C SER A 96 -20.33 31.84 -36.37
N THR A 97 -20.37 33.15 -36.60
CA THR A 97 -21.51 33.83 -37.28
C THR A 97 -21.39 33.87 -38.79
N ASP A 98 -20.16 33.74 -39.31
CA ASP A 98 -19.84 33.93 -40.74
C ASP A 98 -19.03 32.76 -41.29
N ILE A 99 -19.02 32.64 -42.63
CA ILE A 99 -18.34 31.57 -43.35
C ILE A 99 -16.82 31.73 -43.18
N PHE A 100 -16.12 30.61 -42.94
CA PHE A 100 -14.65 30.55 -42.73
C PHE A 100 -14.11 31.29 -41.49
N ASN A 101 -14.96 31.76 -40.57
CA ASN A 101 -14.50 32.48 -39.38
C ASN A 101 -13.90 31.55 -38.30
N LEU A 102 -14.15 30.24 -38.37
CA LEU A 102 -13.48 29.25 -37.51
C LEU A 102 -13.06 28.04 -38.34
N ILE A 103 -11.75 27.84 -38.48
CA ILE A 103 -11.15 26.69 -39.17
C ILE A 103 -10.31 25.92 -38.16
N HIS A 104 -10.59 24.63 -37.99
CA HIS A 104 -9.80 23.71 -37.16
C HIS A 104 -9.03 22.75 -38.08
N SER A 105 -7.73 22.62 -37.87
CA SER A 105 -6.90 21.62 -38.54
C SER A 105 -6.11 20.88 -37.48
N ASP A 106 -6.18 19.56 -37.52
CA ASP A 106 -5.28 18.65 -36.78
C ASP A 106 -4.20 18.13 -37.75
N VAL A 107 -3.08 17.62 -37.22
CA VAL A 107 -1.92 17.14 -38.01
C VAL A 107 -1.92 15.62 -38.14
#